data_AF-A0A7K2N171-F1
#
_entry.id   AF-A0A7K2N171-F1
#
_cell.length_a   1.000
_cell.length_b   1.000
_cell.length_c   1.000
_cell.angle_alpha   90.00
_cell.angle_beta   90.00
_cell.angle_gamma   90.00
#
_symmetry.space_group_name_H-M   'P 1'
#
loop_
_entity.id
_entity.type
_entity.pdbx_description
1 polymer ?
#
loop_
_entity_poly.entity_id
_entity_poly.type
_entity_poly.pdbx_seq_one_letter_code
_entity_poly.pdbx_strand_id
1 'polypeptide(L)'
;MPFSLHQGDALAVLSGLPDGCVDSVITDPPYNSGGRTAKERTSRSAKQKYTSADVKNDLADFTGENMDQRSYGFWLTQIMTEAHRLTKTGGTALLFTDWRQLPTTTDAIQAAGWLWRGVLAWHKPQARPQRGRFTQNC
;
A
#
# COMPACT_ATOMS: atom_id res chain seq x y z
N MET A 1 9.62 14.63 -21.64
CA MET A 1 8.53 13.97 -20.89
C MET A 1 8.24 14.82 -19.67
N PRO A 2 7.18 15.64 -19.65
CA PRO A 2 6.78 16.34 -18.43
C PRO A 2 6.23 15.33 -17.41
N PHE A 3 6.58 15.50 -16.14
CA PHE A 3 5.97 14.77 -15.03
C PHE A 3 5.11 15.74 -14.23
N SER A 4 4.04 15.22 -13.61
CA SER A 4 3.19 15.95 -12.67
C SER A 4 3.38 15.37 -11.27
N LEU A 5 3.53 16.24 -10.27
CA LEU A 5 3.60 15.85 -8.87
C LEU A 5 2.42 16.48 -8.15
N HIS A 6 1.63 15.65 -7.46
CA HIS A 6 0.49 16.08 -6.68
C HIS A 6 0.82 15.91 -5.19
N GLN A 7 0.70 16.99 -4.41
CA GLN A 7 0.86 16.95 -2.96
C GLN A 7 -0.53 16.99 -2.30
N GLY A 8 -0.88 15.94 -1.55
CA GLY A 8 -2.14 15.88 -0.82
C GLY A 8 -2.48 14.47 -0.36
N ASP A 9 -3.62 14.34 0.31
CA ASP A 9 -4.23 13.04 0.56
C ASP A 9 -4.56 12.34 -0.77
N ALA A 10 -4.21 11.06 -0.88
CA ALA A 10 -4.34 10.33 -2.12
C ALA A 10 -5.80 10.23 -2.58
N LEU A 11 -6.75 9.99 -1.69
CA LEU A 11 -8.15 9.86 -2.07
C LEU A 11 -8.69 11.18 -2.60
N ALA A 12 -8.40 12.28 -1.89
CA ALA A 12 -8.80 13.62 -2.30
C ALA A 12 -8.20 14.00 -3.67
N VAL A 13 -6.91 13.75 -3.89
CA VAL A 13 -6.25 14.05 -5.17
C VAL A 13 -6.84 13.21 -6.29
N LEU A 14 -6.97 11.89 -6.11
CA LEU A 14 -7.45 10.98 -7.15
C LEU A 14 -8.89 11.33 -7.56
N SER A 15 -9.76 11.68 -6.62
CA SER A 15 -11.15 12.09 -6.90
C SER A 15 -11.28 13.33 -7.81
N GLY A 16 -10.25 14.19 -7.84
CA GLY A 16 -10.21 15.38 -8.69
C GLY A 16 -9.65 15.15 -10.10
N LEU A 17 -9.07 13.97 -10.38
CA LEU A 17 -8.47 13.66 -11.68
C LEU A 17 -9.52 13.11 -12.67
N PRO A 18 -9.36 13.33 -14.00
CA PRO A 18 -10.32 12.87 -15.00
C PRO A 18 -10.36 11.35 -15.17
N ASP A 19 -11.53 10.79 -15.48
CA ASP A 19 -11.71 9.38 -15.84
C ASP A 19 -10.78 8.96 -16.99
N GLY A 20 -10.28 7.71 -16.95
CA GLY A 20 -9.48 7.15 -18.04
C GLY A 20 -8.21 7.95 -18.40
N CYS A 21 -7.67 8.74 -17.48
CA CYS A 21 -6.49 9.57 -17.73
C CYS A 21 -5.16 8.81 -17.60
N VAL A 22 -5.14 7.60 -17.03
CA VAL A 22 -3.91 6.79 -16.89
C VAL A 22 -4.00 5.44 -17.58
N ASP A 23 -2.87 4.97 -18.12
CA ASP A 23 -2.74 3.65 -18.74
C ASP A 23 -2.44 2.54 -17.72
N SER A 24 -1.83 2.88 -16.58
CA SER A 24 -1.50 1.92 -15.51
C SER A 24 -1.33 2.60 -14.16
N VAL A 25 -1.51 1.82 -13.09
CA VAL A 25 -1.36 2.22 -11.70
C VAL A 25 -0.28 1.38 -11.04
N ILE A 26 0.67 2.01 -10.35
CA ILE A 26 1.66 1.33 -9.51
C ILE A 26 1.64 2.01 -8.15
N THR A 27 1.44 1.24 -7.07
CA THR A 27 1.37 1.81 -5.73
C THR A 27 1.90 0.87 -4.66
N ASP A 28 2.55 1.44 -3.66
CA ASP A 28 3.12 0.78 -2.48
C ASP A 28 2.44 1.33 -1.21
N PRO A 29 1.21 0.90 -0.90
CA PRO A 29 0.47 1.41 0.25
C PRO A 29 1.12 0.94 1.56
N PRO A 30 0.89 1.63 2.70
CA PRO A 30 1.31 1.13 4.00
C PRO A 30 0.69 -0.25 4.27
N TYR A 31 1.54 -1.27 4.47
CA TYR A 31 1.03 -2.64 4.65
C TYR A 31 0.26 -2.83 5.97
N ASN A 32 0.36 -1.94 6.95
CA ASN A 32 -0.38 -2.07 8.23
C ASN A 32 -0.20 -3.43 8.93
N SER A 33 0.96 -4.04 8.73
CA SER A 33 1.21 -5.43 9.09
C SER A 33 1.96 -5.59 10.40
N GLY A 34 2.57 -4.51 10.92
CA GLY A 34 3.55 -4.52 12.01
C GLY A 34 3.02 -4.34 13.43
N GLY A 35 1.79 -3.89 13.63
CA GLY A 35 1.21 -3.70 14.97
C GLY A 35 0.28 -4.85 15.36
N ARG A 36 0.69 -5.70 16.30
CA ARG A 36 -0.11 -6.84 16.77
C ARG A 36 -1.01 -6.47 17.94
N THR A 37 -0.62 -5.44 18.70
CA THR A 37 -1.44 -4.88 19.78
C THR A 37 -1.86 -3.44 19.46
N ALA A 38 -2.93 -2.95 20.10
CA ALA A 38 -3.34 -1.54 19.96
C ALA A 38 -2.21 -0.57 20.29
N LYS A 39 -1.41 -0.87 21.32
CA LYS A 39 -0.23 -0.08 21.71
C LYS A 39 0.84 -0.07 20.61
N GLU A 40 1.17 -1.22 20.02
CA GLU A 40 2.16 -1.30 18.93
C GLU A 40 1.70 -0.61 17.64
N ARG A 41 0.38 -0.47 17.44
CA ARG A 41 -0.21 0.26 16.32
C ARG A 41 -0.14 1.77 16.50
N THR A 42 -0.15 2.28 17.73
CA THR A 42 -0.15 3.72 18.01
C THR A 42 1.19 4.27 18.48
N SER A 43 2.15 3.41 18.87
CA SER A 43 3.38 3.84 19.54
C SER A 43 4.55 4.19 18.62
N ARG A 44 4.45 3.96 17.30
CA ARG A 44 5.55 4.22 16.35
C ARG A 44 5.13 5.25 15.32
N SER A 45 5.92 6.33 15.21
CA SER A 45 5.77 7.34 14.15
C SER A 45 6.24 6.81 12.79
N ALA A 46 5.83 7.45 11.70
CA ALA A 46 6.26 7.13 10.35
C ALA A 46 7.79 7.18 10.24
N LYS A 47 8.41 8.21 10.83
CA LYS A 47 9.87 8.35 10.90
C LYS A 47 10.53 7.13 11.55
N GLN A 48 10.02 6.67 12.69
CA GLN A 48 10.58 5.51 13.41
C GLN A 48 10.47 4.20 12.63
N LYS A 49 9.59 4.13 11.63
CA LYS A 49 9.31 2.92 10.86
C LYS A 49 10.04 2.87 9.52
N TYR A 50 10.14 4.01 8.83
CA TYR A 50 10.66 4.07 7.45
C TYR A 50 12.07 4.66 7.35
N THR A 51 12.66 5.15 8.45
CA THR A 51 14.03 5.69 8.45
C THR A 51 14.95 4.96 9.41
N SER A 52 16.22 4.86 9.02
CA SER A 52 17.32 4.52 9.94
C SER A 52 17.71 5.76 10.75
N ALA A 53 18.34 5.56 11.92
CA ALA A 53 18.61 6.60 12.91
C ALA A 53 19.37 7.84 12.39
N ASP A 54 20.07 7.73 11.25
CA ASP A 54 20.92 8.79 10.68
C ASP A 54 20.29 9.58 9.53
N VAL A 55 19.00 9.38 9.23
CA VAL A 55 18.31 10.09 8.13
C VAL A 55 17.83 11.47 8.60
N LYS A 56 18.31 12.54 7.97
CA LYS A 56 17.94 13.95 8.26
C LYS A 56 16.53 14.37 7.81
N ASN A 57 15.79 13.51 7.13
CA ASN A 57 14.45 13.83 6.63
C ASN A 57 13.41 13.59 7.72
N ASP A 58 12.61 14.62 8.03
CA ASP A 58 11.40 14.43 8.82
C ASP A 58 10.31 13.84 7.92
N LEU A 59 9.87 12.63 8.26
CA LEU A 59 8.64 12.08 7.71
C LEU A 59 7.50 12.53 8.61
N ALA A 60 6.54 13.24 8.03
CA ALA A 60 5.30 13.56 8.71
C ALA A 60 4.53 12.27 9.02
N ASP A 61 3.93 12.21 10.21
CA ASP A 61 2.96 11.17 10.51
C ASP A 61 1.72 11.36 9.63
N PHE A 62 1.12 10.25 9.20
CA PHE A 62 -0.06 10.25 8.37
C PHE A 62 -1.11 9.28 8.92
N THR A 63 -2.37 9.63 8.71
CA THR A 63 -3.51 8.76 9.05
C THR A 63 -3.53 7.55 8.12
N GLY A 64 -3.99 6.40 8.62
CA GLY A 64 -3.98 5.15 7.84
C GLY A 64 -2.74 4.27 8.06
N GLU A 65 -1.79 4.72 8.87
CA GLU A 65 -0.73 3.91 9.43
C GLU A 65 -1.25 3.04 10.59
N ASN A 66 -0.92 1.75 10.56
CA ASN A 66 -1.27 0.73 11.55
C ASN A 66 -2.78 0.52 11.80
N MET A 67 -3.60 0.72 10.77
CA MET A 67 -5.01 0.33 10.81
C MET A 67 -5.18 -1.16 11.15
N ASP A 68 -6.30 -1.51 11.79
CA ASP A 68 -6.72 -2.91 11.81
C ASP A 68 -7.04 -3.40 10.39
N GLN A 69 -7.10 -4.72 10.20
CA GLN A 69 -7.28 -5.30 8.86
C GLN A 69 -8.56 -4.86 8.17
N ARG A 70 -9.67 -4.66 8.89
CA ARG A 70 -10.93 -4.23 8.27
C ARG A 70 -10.85 -2.79 7.81
N SER A 71 -10.36 -1.92 8.70
CA SER A 71 -10.15 -0.50 8.37
C SER A 71 -9.17 -0.34 7.20
N TYR A 72 -8.07 -1.10 7.18
CA TYR A 72 -7.14 -1.14 6.06
C TYR A 72 -7.81 -1.58 4.76
N GLY A 73 -8.58 -2.67 4.79
CA GLY A 73 -9.30 -3.18 3.64
C GLY A 73 -10.26 -2.12 3.07
N PHE A 74 -11.12 -1.53 3.91
CA PHE A 74 -12.08 -0.51 3.47
C PHE A 74 -11.39 0.73 2.90
N TRP A 75 -10.35 1.22 3.57
CA TRP A 75 -9.57 2.37 3.09
C TRP A 75 -8.91 2.08 1.74
N LEU A 76 -8.26 0.92 1.59
CA LEU A 76 -7.60 0.57 0.34
C LEU A 76 -8.62 0.38 -0.79
N THR A 77 -9.80 -0.17 -0.51
CA THR A 77 -10.90 -0.24 -1.49
C THR A 77 -11.25 1.15 -2.00
N GLN A 78 -11.33 2.19 -1.16
CA GLN A 78 -11.66 3.54 -1.63
C GLN A 78 -10.60 4.08 -2.61
N ILE A 79 -9.32 3.94 -2.25
CA ILE A 79 -8.20 4.37 -3.10
C ILE A 79 -8.21 3.61 -4.43
N MET A 80 -8.42 2.29 -4.38
CA MET A 80 -8.40 1.46 -5.57
C MET A 80 -9.62 1.64 -6.47
N THR A 81 -10.77 2.06 -5.92
CA THR A 81 -11.96 2.44 -6.70
C THR A 81 -11.68 3.68 -7.53
N GLU A 82 -11.07 4.71 -6.94
CA GLU A 82 -10.68 5.90 -7.70
C GLU A 82 -9.59 5.56 -8.73
N ALA A 83 -8.59 4.77 -8.35
CA ALA A 83 -7.58 4.30 -9.29
C ALA A 83 -8.19 3.53 -10.47
N HIS A 84 -9.24 2.72 -10.23
CA HIS A 84 -9.95 2.00 -11.28
C HIS A 84 -10.64 2.96 -12.24
N ARG A 85 -11.38 3.96 -11.74
CA ARG A 85 -12.06 5.00 -12.54
C ARG A 85 -11.08 5.77 -13.43
N LEU A 86 -9.91 6.09 -12.89
CA LEU A 86 -8.86 6.84 -13.60
C LEU A 86 -8.17 6.01 -14.68
N THR A 87 -8.23 4.68 -14.59
CA THR A 87 -7.52 3.78 -15.49
C THR A 87 -8.36 3.51 -16.74
N LYS A 88 -7.73 3.63 -17.92
CA LYS A 88 -8.38 3.29 -19.19
C LYS A 88 -8.81 1.82 -19.21
N THR A 89 -9.89 1.50 -19.92
CA THR A 89 -10.28 0.11 -20.20
C THR A 89 -9.10 -0.67 -20.80
N GLY A 90 -8.74 -1.78 -20.17
CA GLY A 90 -7.58 -2.60 -20.56
C GLY A 90 -6.25 -2.20 -19.90
N GLY A 91 -6.23 -1.11 -19.12
CA GLY A 91 -5.10 -0.74 -18.28
C GLY A 91 -4.87 -1.71 -17.12
N THR A 92 -3.74 -1.55 -16.42
CA THR A 92 -3.29 -2.49 -15.39
C THR A 92 -2.97 -1.82 -14.06
N ALA A 93 -3.06 -2.57 -12.97
CA ALA A 93 -2.61 -2.14 -11.66
C ALA A 93 -1.58 -3.13 -11.09
N LEU A 94 -0.53 -2.59 -10.46
CA LEU A 94 0.44 -3.31 -9.66
C LEU A 94 0.44 -2.73 -8.24
N LEU A 95 0.11 -3.58 -7.26
CA LEU A 95 0.08 -3.21 -5.85
C LEU A 95 1.12 -4.02 -5.09
N PHE A 96 1.95 -3.32 -4.32
CA PHE A 96 2.85 -3.96 -3.38
C PHE A 96 2.13 -4.27 -2.07
N THR A 97 2.47 -5.41 -1.48
CA THR A 97 1.95 -5.88 -0.18
C THR A 97 2.91 -6.91 0.39
N ASP A 98 2.80 -7.21 1.69
CA ASP A 98 3.49 -8.35 2.29
C ASP A 98 2.55 -9.53 2.52
N TRP A 99 3.14 -10.69 2.80
CA TRP A 99 2.42 -11.95 2.96
C TRP A 99 1.31 -11.92 4.04
N ARG A 100 1.38 -11.03 5.04
CA ARG A 100 0.36 -10.93 6.10
C ARG A 100 -0.91 -10.25 5.61
N GLN A 101 -0.78 -9.41 4.59
CA GLN A 101 -1.83 -8.50 4.13
C GLN A 101 -2.30 -8.85 2.73
N LEU A 102 -1.56 -9.70 2.03
CA LEU A 102 -1.94 -10.24 0.73
C LEU A 102 -3.43 -10.62 0.64
N PRO A 103 -4.05 -11.37 1.58
CA PRO A 103 -5.48 -11.69 1.50
C PRO A 103 -6.37 -10.42 1.48
N THR A 104 -6.15 -9.51 2.42
CA THR A 104 -6.93 -8.27 2.53
C THR A 104 -6.67 -7.32 1.35
N THR A 105 -5.43 -7.26 0.85
CA THR A 105 -5.08 -6.51 -0.35
C THR A 105 -5.82 -7.07 -1.58
N THR A 106 -5.86 -8.40 -1.74
CA THR A 106 -6.58 -9.03 -2.86
C THR A 106 -8.09 -8.84 -2.78
N ASP A 107 -8.65 -8.83 -1.57
CA ASP A 107 -10.07 -8.52 -1.36
C ASP A 107 -10.37 -7.07 -1.73
N ALA A 108 -9.53 -6.12 -1.29
CA ALA A 108 -9.71 -4.70 -1.56
C ALA A 108 -9.64 -4.37 -3.05
N ILE A 109 -8.69 -4.97 -3.78
CA ILE A 109 -8.54 -4.81 -5.24
C ILE A 109 -9.80 -5.31 -5.96
N GLN A 110 -10.28 -6.50 -5.62
CA GLN A 110 -11.48 -7.07 -6.25
C GLN A 110 -12.75 -6.28 -5.89
N ALA A 111 -12.88 -5.85 -4.63
CA ALA A 111 -13.99 -5.01 -4.17
C ALA A 111 -14.03 -3.64 -4.89
N ALA A 112 -12.87 -3.13 -5.31
CA ALA A 112 -12.75 -1.91 -6.11
C ALA A 112 -13.06 -2.10 -7.61
N GLY A 113 -13.41 -3.32 -8.05
CA GLY A 113 -13.81 -3.62 -9.43
C GLY A 113 -12.69 -4.13 -10.34
N TRP A 114 -11.46 -4.23 -9.85
CA TRP A 114 -10.35 -4.75 -10.64
C TRP A 114 -10.45 -6.28 -10.83
N LEU A 115 -10.09 -6.73 -12.04
CA LEU A 115 -9.90 -8.15 -12.28
C LEU A 115 -8.57 -8.63 -11.71
N TRP A 116 -8.62 -9.51 -10.71
CA TRP A 116 -7.42 -10.10 -10.13
C TRP A 116 -6.74 -11.07 -11.11
N ARG A 117 -5.44 -10.87 -11.36
CA ARG A 117 -4.65 -11.66 -12.32
C ARG A 117 -3.63 -12.60 -11.69
N GLY A 118 -3.15 -12.30 -10.48
CA GLY A 118 -2.18 -13.13 -9.79
C GLY A 118 -1.17 -12.33 -8.97
N VAL A 119 -0.19 -13.04 -8.41
CA VAL A 119 0.84 -12.50 -7.51
C VAL A 119 2.22 -12.60 -8.17
N LEU A 120 3.01 -11.55 -8.02
CA LEU A 120 4.45 -11.56 -8.29
C LEU A 120 5.21 -11.57 -6.97
N ALA A 121 6.06 -12.58 -6.75
CA ALA A 121 6.88 -12.66 -5.54
C ALA A 121 8.17 -11.85 -5.73
N TRP A 122 8.36 -10.80 -4.93
CA TRP A 122 9.62 -10.08 -4.88
C TRP A 122 10.61 -10.82 -3.96
N HIS A 123 11.49 -11.63 -4.55
CA HIS A 123 12.48 -12.40 -3.81
C HIS A 123 13.59 -11.51 -3.22
N LYS A 124 13.66 -11.47 -1.89
CA LYS A 124 14.66 -10.75 -1.08
C LYS A 124 15.60 -11.77 -0.43
N PRO A 125 16.77 -12.09 -1.03
CA PRO A 125 17.64 -13.17 -0.57
C PRO A 125 18.29 -12.90 0.81
N GLN A 126 18.29 -11.63 1.25
CA GLN A 126 18.87 -11.20 2.53
C GLN A 126 17.82 -11.07 3.65
N ALA A 127 16.73 -11.81 3.58
CA ALA A 127 15.71 -11.81 4.63
C ALA A 127 16.27 -12.30 5.98
N ARG A 128 15.93 -11.61 7.07
CA ARG A 128 16.38 -11.97 8.42
C ARG A 128 15.75 -13.32 8.85
N PRO A 129 16.54 -14.37 9.12
CA PRO A 129 16.01 -15.64 9.60
C PRO A 129 15.31 -15.50 10.96
N GLN A 130 14.25 -16.28 11.18
CA GLN A 130 13.57 -16.39 12.48
C GLN A 130 13.61 -17.85 12.94
N ARG A 131 13.98 -18.09 14.19
CA ARG A 131 14.09 -19.44 14.75
C ARG A 131 12.73 -20.15 14.65
N GLY A 132 12.74 -21.37 14.11
CA GLY A 132 11.54 -22.23 13.99
C GLY A 132 10.55 -21.80 12.90
N ARG A 133 10.97 -20.97 11.93
CA ARG A 133 10.13 -20.51 10.82
C ARG A 133 10.88 -20.61 9.49
N PHE A 134 10.13 -20.73 8.40
CA PHE A 134 10.69 -20.54 7.06
C PHE A 134 11.21 -19.11 6.89
N THR A 135 12.28 -18.96 6.10
CA THR A 135 12.82 -17.65 5.74
C THR A 135 11.81 -16.85 4.93
N GLN A 136 11.53 -15.63 5.37
CA GLN A 136 10.56 -14.72 4.75
C GLN A 136 11.21 -14.00 3.57
N ASN A 137 11.51 -14.76 2.52
CA ASN A 137 12.20 -14.25 1.33
C ASN A 137 11.30 -13.37 0.43
N CYS A 138 10.07 -13.09 0.85
CA CYS A 138 9.07 -12.26 0.18
C CYS A 138 8.11 -11.71 1.23
#